data_AF-A0A5J5EZ53-F1
#
_entry.id   AF-A0A5J5EZ53-F1
#
_cell.length_a   1.000
_cell.length_b   1.000
_cell.length_c   1.000
_cell.angle_alpha   90.00
_cell.angle_beta   90.00
_cell.angle_gamma   90.00
#
_symmetry.space_group_name_H-M   'P 1'
#
loop_
_entity.id
_entity.type
_entity.pdbx_description
1 polymer ?
#
loop_
_entity_poly.entity_id
_entity_poly.type
_entity_poly.pdbx_seq_one_letter_code
_entity_poly.pdbx_strand_id
1 'polypeptide(L)'
;VRVRTARRWLKKLGLVFGRYTKGVYVDGHEREDVVFYRQNVFLPRWNYLQRRLVIFDENGNWKLPPGLKEGERPLVLVTHDESTFNANDGKRQGWMTKGHQPLRPKNKGKGIMVSGF
;
A
#
# COMPACT_ATOMS: atom_id res chain seq x y z
N VAL A 1 0.45 -11.20 33.87
CA VAL A 1 -0.79 -10.35 33.83
C VAL A 1 -1.58 -10.66 32.56
N ARG A 2 -2.88 -10.97 32.66
CA ARG A 2 -3.72 -11.18 31.46
C ARG A 2 -4.08 -9.84 30.82
N VAL A 3 -4.12 -9.78 29.48
CA VAL A 3 -4.46 -8.56 28.70
C VAL A 3 -5.77 -7.92 29.16
N ARG A 4 -6.75 -8.74 29.53
CA ARG A 4 -8.05 -8.26 30.05
C ARG A 4 -7.92 -7.48 31.36
N THR A 5 -7.04 -7.93 32.26
CA THR A 5 -6.76 -7.26 33.52
C THR A 5 -6.09 -5.91 33.27
N ALA A 6 -5.09 -5.85 32.40
CA ALA A 6 -4.41 -4.60 32.01
C ALA A 6 -5.38 -3.59 31.38
N ARG A 7 -6.24 -4.01 30.44
CA ARG A 7 -7.25 -3.13 29.82
C ARG A 7 -8.26 -2.57 30.83
N ARG A 8 -8.68 -3.36 31.82
CA ARG A 8 -9.57 -2.88 32.90
C ARG A 8 -8.89 -1.79 33.74
N TRP A 9 -7.62 -1.97 34.08
CA TRP A 9 -6.86 -0.96 34.81
C TRP A 9 -6.67 0.32 34.00
N LEU A 10 -6.33 0.23 32.72
CA LEU A 10 -6.19 1.40 31.85
C LEU A 10 -7.49 2.22 31.76
N LYS A 11 -8.65 1.55 31.67
CA LYS A 11 -9.95 2.22 31.74
C LYS A 11 -10.23 2.86 33.10
N LYS A 12 -9.90 2.17 34.22
CA LYS A 12 -10.04 2.72 35.58
C LYS A 12 -9.19 3.97 35.80
N LEU A 13 -8.02 4.05 35.14
CA LEU A 13 -7.14 5.21 35.14
C LEU A 13 -7.61 6.35 34.21
N GLY A 14 -8.79 6.23 33.60
CA GLY A 14 -9.36 7.27 32.73
C GLY A 14 -8.76 7.33 31.32
N LEU A 15 -7.98 6.32 30.92
CA LEU A 15 -7.42 6.24 29.57
C LEU A 15 -8.44 5.68 28.58
N VAL A 16 -8.44 6.23 27.37
CA VAL A 16 -9.27 5.81 26.25
C VAL A 16 -8.36 5.27 25.15
N PHE A 17 -8.77 4.17 24.52
CA PHE A 17 -8.08 3.66 23.34
C PHE A 17 -8.62 4.37 22.09
N GLY A 18 -7.74 5.01 21.34
CA GLY A 18 -8.12 5.79 20.17
C GLY A 18 -7.07 5.79 19.07
N ARG A 19 -7.46 6.27 17.89
CA ARG A 19 -6.55 6.47 16.75
C ARG A 19 -5.93 7.86 16.85
N TYR A 20 -4.62 7.95 16.65
CA TYR A 20 -3.94 9.21 16.42
C TYR A 20 -4.26 9.67 15.00
N THR A 21 -4.97 10.78 14.86
CA THR A 21 -5.33 11.35 13.56
C THR A 21 -4.35 12.45 13.19
N LYS A 22 -3.49 12.17 12.19
CA LYS A 22 -2.93 13.24 11.34
C LYS A 22 -3.93 13.47 10.20
N GLY A 23 -4.04 14.71 9.70
CA GLY A 23 -4.85 15.02 8.52
C GLY A 23 -4.57 14.01 7.40
N VAL A 24 -5.62 13.41 6.85
CA VAL A 24 -5.51 12.32 5.89
C VAL A 24 -5.04 12.90 4.56
N TYR A 25 -3.95 12.36 4.01
CA TYR A 25 -3.61 12.59 2.61
C TYR A 25 -4.65 11.86 1.77
N VAL A 26 -5.48 12.60 1.04
CA VAL A 26 -6.41 12.01 0.09
C VAL A 26 -5.60 11.66 -1.13
N ASP A 27 -5.48 10.36 -1.35
CA ASP A 27 -4.77 9.82 -2.48
C ASP A 27 -5.53 10.21 -3.76
N GLY A 28 -4.87 10.93 -4.66
CA GLY A 28 -5.49 11.59 -5.81
C GLY A 28 -6.01 10.63 -6.89
N HIS A 29 -6.07 9.34 -6.61
CA HIS A 29 -6.56 8.29 -7.52
C HIS A 29 -7.99 8.50 -8.00
N GLU A 30 -8.81 9.23 -7.24
CA GLU A 30 -10.21 9.53 -7.59
C GLU A 30 -10.37 10.82 -8.40
N ARG A 31 -9.29 11.57 -8.66
CA ARG A 31 -9.37 12.76 -9.51
C ARG A 31 -9.85 12.39 -10.91
N GLU A 32 -10.68 13.25 -11.50
CA GLU A 32 -11.31 13.00 -12.79
C GLU A 32 -10.29 12.70 -13.90
N ASP A 33 -9.16 13.41 -13.92
CA ASP A 33 -8.08 13.20 -14.89
C ASP A 33 -7.40 11.84 -14.74
N VAL A 34 -7.13 11.42 -13.50
CA VAL A 34 -6.53 10.11 -13.18
C VAL A 34 -7.51 8.98 -13.55
N VAL A 35 -8.78 9.14 -13.20
CA VAL A 35 -9.83 8.18 -13.54
C VAL A 35 -10.00 8.09 -15.05
N PHE A 36 -10.06 9.23 -15.75
CA PHE A 36 -10.16 9.28 -17.20
C PHE A 36 -9.00 8.55 -17.88
N TYR A 37 -7.77 8.82 -17.47
CA TYR A 37 -6.59 8.15 -18.02
C TYR A 37 -6.63 6.64 -17.75
N ARG A 38 -6.96 6.23 -16.52
CA ARG A 38 -7.07 4.82 -16.16
C ARG A 38 -8.06 4.09 -17.05
N GLN A 39 -9.26 4.65 -17.22
CA GLN A 39 -10.36 3.99 -17.95
C GLN A 39 -10.18 4.02 -19.46
N ASN A 40 -9.71 5.15 -20.02
CA ASN A 40 -9.73 5.35 -21.47
C ASN A 40 -8.39 5.06 -22.15
N VAL A 41 -7.27 5.07 -21.40
CA VAL A 41 -5.93 4.88 -21.97
C VAL A 41 -5.29 3.61 -21.42
N PHE A 42 -5.16 3.52 -20.10
CA PHE A 42 -4.39 2.44 -19.48
C PHE A 42 -5.07 1.08 -19.62
N LEU A 43 -6.33 0.93 -19.19
CA LEU A 43 -7.02 -0.37 -19.22
C LEU A 43 -7.21 -0.93 -20.64
N PRO A 44 -7.59 -0.13 -21.66
CA PRO A 44 -7.67 -0.63 -23.04
C PRO A 44 -6.31 -1.10 -23.56
N ARG A 45 -5.24 -0.34 -23.28
CA ARG A 45 -3.88 -0.72 -23.65
C ARG A 45 -3.44 -2.00 -22.93
N TRP A 46 -3.75 -2.10 -21.64
CA TRP A 46 -3.47 -3.28 -20.83
C TRP A 46 -4.14 -4.53 -21.41
N ASN A 47 -5.45 -4.45 -21.69
CA ASN A 47 -6.21 -5.57 -22.24
C ASN A 47 -5.65 -6.04 -23.60
N TYR A 48 -5.24 -5.09 -24.46
CA TYR A 48 -4.59 -5.41 -25.73
C TYR A 48 -3.25 -6.14 -25.55
N LEU A 49 -2.44 -5.71 -24.56
CA LEU A 49 -1.12 -6.29 -24.30
C LEU A 49 -1.18 -7.60 -23.51
N GLN A 50 -2.17 -7.78 -22.63
CA GLN A 50 -2.28 -8.91 -21.70
C GLN A 50 -2.27 -10.26 -22.44
N ARG A 51 -2.88 -10.34 -23.62
CA ARG A 51 -2.87 -11.53 -24.47
C ARG A 51 -1.46 -11.99 -24.88
N ARG A 52 -0.48 -11.09 -24.87
CA ARG A 52 0.92 -11.33 -25.26
C ARG A 52 1.86 -11.45 -24.06
N LEU A 53 1.39 -11.25 -22.83
CA LEU A 53 2.22 -11.34 -21.63
C LEU A 53 2.56 -12.80 -21.32
N VAL A 54 3.86 -13.09 -21.15
CA VAL A 54 4.30 -14.41 -20.70
C VAL A 54 3.88 -14.66 -19.26
N ILE A 55 3.58 -15.91 -18.94
CA ILE A 55 3.27 -16.37 -17.58
C ILE A 55 4.48 -17.17 -17.10
N PHE A 56 5.06 -16.74 -15.98
CA PHE A 56 6.13 -17.45 -15.30
C PHE A 56 5.54 -18.46 -14.31
N ASP A 57 6.17 -19.63 -14.19
CA ASP A 57 5.90 -20.58 -13.12
C ASP A 57 6.73 -20.26 -11.86
N GLU A 58 6.45 -20.97 -10.76
CA GLU A 58 7.15 -20.79 -9.47
C GLU A 58 8.65 -21.13 -9.54
N ASN A 59 9.08 -21.87 -10.58
CA ASN A 59 10.48 -22.25 -10.80
C ASN A 59 11.21 -21.28 -11.73
N GLY A 60 10.53 -20.24 -12.23
CA GLY A 60 11.10 -19.25 -13.15
C GLY A 60 11.10 -19.67 -14.63
N ASN A 61 10.51 -20.80 -14.99
CA ASN A 61 10.28 -21.11 -16.40
C ASN A 61 9.08 -20.30 -16.92
N TRP A 62 9.05 -20.08 -18.23
CA TRP A 62 7.97 -19.34 -18.87
C TRP A 62 7.39 -20.13 -20.04
N LYS A 63 6.13 -19.83 -20.36
CA LYS A 63 5.44 -20.39 -21.52
C LYS A 63 4.95 -19.26 -22.43
N LEU A 64 4.87 -19.56 -23.72
CA LEU A 64 4.25 -18.65 -24.68
C LEU A 64 2.78 -18.44 -24.28
N PRO A 65 2.29 -17.19 -24.35
CA PRO A 65 0.91 -16.92 -24.01
C PRO A 65 -0.03 -17.62 -25.01
N PRO A 66 -1.11 -18.26 -24.54
CA PRO A 66 -2.01 -19.03 -25.39
C PRO A 66 -2.72 -18.15 -26.43
N GLY A 67 -2.79 -16.84 -26.18
CA GLY A 67 -3.41 -15.91 -27.09
C GLY A 67 -2.48 -15.37 -28.17
N LEU A 68 -1.17 -15.65 -28.19
CA LEU A 68 -0.21 -15.05 -29.13
C LEU A 68 -0.55 -15.41 -30.59
N LYS A 69 -0.62 -14.40 -31.48
CA LYS A 69 -0.86 -14.62 -32.92
C LYS A 69 0.44 -14.74 -33.71
N GLU A 70 0.36 -15.35 -34.87
CA GLU A 70 1.47 -15.45 -35.81
C GLU A 70 1.99 -14.04 -36.20
N GLY A 71 3.31 -13.87 -36.16
CA GLY A 71 3.97 -12.58 -36.39
C GLY A 71 4.06 -11.64 -35.17
N GLU A 72 3.36 -11.94 -34.06
CA GLU A 72 3.50 -11.17 -32.83
C GLU A 72 4.62 -11.69 -31.94
N ARG A 73 5.31 -10.79 -31.22
CA ARG A 73 6.31 -11.15 -30.21
C ARG A 73 5.67 -11.29 -28.83
N PRO A 74 6.06 -12.29 -28.02
CA PRO A 74 5.67 -12.33 -26.60
C PRO A 74 6.25 -11.11 -25.87
N LEU A 75 5.60 -10.73 -24.77
CA LEU A 75 5.97 -9.58 -23.94
C LEU A 75 6.23 -10.05 -22.51
N VAL A 76 7.26 -9.51 -21.89
CA VAL A 76 7.55 -9.70 -20.47
C VAL A 76 7.10 -8.45 -19.73
N LEU A 77 6.20 -8.61 -18.77
CA LEU A 77 5.86 -7.53 -17.85
C LEU A 77 6.96 -7.44 -16.80
N VAL A 78 7.64 -6.30 -16.75
CA VAL A 78 8.55 -5.96 -15.68
C VAL A 78 7.88 -4.87 -14.85
N THR A 79 7.52 -5.21 -13.63
CA THR A 79 7.02 -4.25 -12.64
C THR A 79 8.16 -3.83 -11.73
N HIS A 80 8.04 -2.66 -11.14
CA HIS A 80 8.94 -2.19 -10.10
C HIS A 80 8.08 -1.50 -9.05
N ASP A 81 8.37 -1.71 -7.79
CA ASP A 81 7.70 -1.02 -6.70
C ASP A 81 8.71 -0.42 -5.73
N GLU A 82 8.35 0.74 -5.18
CA GLU A 82 9.16 1.47 -4.23
C GLU A 82 8.42 1.59 -2.91
N SER A 83 9.07 1.16 -1.84
CA SER A 83 8.55 1.28 -0.48
C SER A 83 9.49 2.10 0.38
N THR A 84 8.94 3.11 1.05
CA THR A 84 9.70 3.93 2.01
C THR A 84 9.25 3.61 3.44
N PHE A 85 10.19 3.16 4.26
CA PHE A 85 9.99 2.87 5.69
C PHE A 85 10.60 3.97 6.53
N ASN A 86 9.82 4.60 7.41
CA ASN A 86 10.31 5.70 8.24
C ASN A 86 10.39 5.30 9.72
N ALA A 87 11.37 5.85 10.44
CA ALA A 87 11.59 5.59 11.86
C ALA A 87 10.35 5.85 12.74
N ASN A 88 9.48 6.78 12.33
CA ASN A 88 8.26 7.15 13.06
C ASN A 88 6.97 6.54 12.48
N ASP A 89 7.04 5.52 11.61
CA ASP A 89 5.86 4.81 11.06
C ASP A 89 5.14 3.88 12.07
N GLY A 90 5.40 4.05 13.37
CA GLY A 90 4.84 3.26 14.46
C GLY A 90 3.31 3.32 14.61
N LYS A 91 2.79 2.48 15.51
CA LYS A 91 1.34 2.24 15.73
C LYS A 91 0.53 3.53 15.78
N ARG A 92 -0.47 3.65 14.90
CA ARG A 92 -1.39 4.80 14.81
C ARG A 92 -2.54 4.75 15.82
N GLN A 93 -2.51 3.81 16.77
CA GLN A 93 -3.51 3.66 17.83
C GLN A 93 -2.81 3.46 19.17
N GLY A 94 -3.43 3.95 20.24
CA GLY A 94 -2.88 3.82 21.59
C GLY A 94 -3.87 4.24 22.67
N TRP A 95 -3.51 3.95 23.92
CA TRP A 95 -4.21 4.46 25.09
C TRP A 95 -3.76 5.90 25.36
N MET A 96 -4.71 6.81 25.53
CA MET A 96 -4.46 8.24 25.75
C MET A 96 -5.42 8.78 26.80
N THR A 97 -5.02 9.82 27.53
CA THR A 97 -5.90 10.50 28.48
C THR A 97 -7.05 11.16 27.75
N LYS A 98 -8.27 11.05 28.29
CA LYS A 98 -9.46 11.66 27.68
C LYS A 98 -9.22 13.17 27.45
N GLY A 99 -9.40 13.62 26.21
CA GLY A 99 -9.17 15.03 25.83
C GLY A 99 -7.71 15.42 25.55
N HIS A 100 -6.74 14.53 25.76
CA HIS A 100 -5.34 14.78 25.46
C HIS A 100 -4.87 13.87 24.33
N GLN A 101 -4.33 14.47 23.27
CA GLN A 101 -3.61 13.74 22.24
C GLN A 101 -2.11 13.94 22.43
N PRO A 102 -1.33 12.88 22.76
CA PRO A 102 0.12 12.98 22.80
C PRO A 102 0.67 13.52 21.49
N LEU A 103 1.44 14.59 21.57
CA LEU A 103 2.12 15.19 20.43
C LEU A 103 3.12 14.17 19.88
N ARG A 104 2.94 13.82 18.60
CA ARG A 104 3.92 13.01 17.87
C ARG A 104 4.82 13.92 17.05
N PRO A 105 6.09 13.53 16.84
CA PRO A 105 6.94 14.22 15.89
C PRO A 105 6.21 14.43 14.57
N LYS A 106 6.20 15.68 14.10
CA LYS A 106 5.57 16.05 12.83
C LYS A 106 6.26 15.31 11.68
N ASN A 107 7.59 15.25 11.74
CA ASN A 107 8.46 14.56 10.79
C ASN A 107 8.37 13.02 10.91
N LYS A 108 8.54 12.34 9.77
CA LYS A 108 8.54 10.88 9.71
C LYS A 108 9.83 10.25 10.29
N GLY A 109 10.83 11.07 10.62
CA GLY A 109 12.16 10.62 11.04
C GLY A 109 13.00 10.20 9.83
N LYS A 110 14.12 9.51 10.06
CA LYS A 110 14.92 8.95 8.96
C LYS A 110 14.10 7.91 8.19
N GLY A 111 14.17 7.97 6.86
CA GLY A 111 13.53 7.03 5.96
C GLY A 111 14.56 6.11 5.30
N ILE A 112 14.18 4.85 5.08
CA ILE A 112 14.89 3.92 4.21
C ILE A 112 13.98 3.66 3.02
N MET A 113 14.48 3.94 1.81
CA MET A 113 13.81 3.61 0.56
C MET A 113 14.32 2.26 0.09
N VAL A 114 13.40 1.36 -0.22
CA VAL A 114 13.67 0.03 -0.78
C VAL A 114 12.98 -0.02 -2.14
N SER A 115 13.71 -0.48 -3.14
CA SER A 115 13.27 -0.59 -4.54
C SER A 115 13.52 -2.03 -4.98
N GLY A 116 12.57 -2.61 -5.73
CA GLY A 116 12.62 -4.00 -6.16
C GLY A 116 11.78 -4.25 -7.43
N PHE A 117 12.13 -5.31 -8.15
CA PHE A 117 11.50 -5.77 -9.39
C PHE A 117 10.72 -7.06 -9.16
#